data_AF-A0A7H0NR97-F1
#
_entry.id   AF-A0A7H0NR97-F1
#
_cell.length_a   1.000
_cell.length_b   1.000
_cell.length_c   1.000
_cell.angle_alpha   90.00
_cell.angle_beta   90.00
_cell.angle_gamma   90.00
#
_symmetry.space_group_name_H-M   'P 1'
#
loop_
_entity.id
_entity.type
_entity.pdbx_description
1 polymer ?
#
loop_
_entity_poly.entity_id
_entity_poly.type
_entity_poly.pdbx_seq_one_letter_code
_entity_poly.pdbx_strand_id
1 'polypeptide(L)'
;MTTTTTTPANPATTVLDASGVTMRFGGLTAVRGVDLTVNSGEIVGLIGPNGAGKTTFFNCLTGLYIPTEGKVSYKGTVLPPKPHLVTKAGIARTFQNIRLFSNMTVLENVLVGRHTRTKEGLWSALLRLPGYHKAEDASRERAMELLEFIGLQDKADHLARNLPYGDQRKLEIARALASDPGLLLLDEPTAGMNPQETRVTEELIFAIRDQGIAVLVIEHDMRFIFNLCDRVACLVQGEKLVEGTPGDVQADERVVAAYLGTPFEGAPGAEEVAEVEAAEAHAGTTGTTTPAKDTTPDTTSTDEEGTR
;
A
#
# COMPACT_ATOMS: atom_id res chain seq x y z
N MET A 1 -3.94 15.23 -45.81
CA MET A 1 -4.37 14.32 -44.73
C MET A 1 -3.24 13.33 -44.50
N THR A 2 -2.29 13.68 -43.65
CA THR A 2 -1.16 12.84 -43.28
C THR A 2 -1.55 12.13 -41.98
N THR A 3 -1.88 10.85 -42.09
CA THR A 3 -2.09 9.96 -40.96
C THR A 3 -0.73 9.68 -40.32
N THR A 4 -0.49 10.29 -39.16
CA THR A 4 0.65 9.96 -38.30
C THR A 4 0.33 8.65 -37.59
N THR A 5 0.90 7.56 -38.09
CA THR A 5 0.88 6.26 -37.42
C THR A 5 1.80 6.33 -36.21
N THR A 6 1.22 6.48 -35.02
CA THR A 6 1.95 6.34 -33.76
C THR A 6 2.39 4.89 -33.59
N THR A 7 3.69 4.64 -33.71
CA THR A 7 4.33 3.36 -33.36
C THR A 7 4.17 3.14 -31.85
N PRO A 8 3.74 1.96 -31.37
CA PRO A 8 3.68 1.71 -29.93
C PRO A 8 5.10 1.66 -29.36
N ALA A 9 5.28 2.36 -28.24
CA ALA A 9 6.48 2.30 -27.41
C ALA A 9 6.76 0.84 -26.99
N ASN A 10 8.05 0.54 -26.83
CA ASN A 10 8.67 -0.68 -26.28
C ASN A 10 7.71 -1.51 -25.38
N PRO A 11 7.55 -2.84 -25.53
CA PRO A 11 6.56 -3.59 -24.76
C PRO A 11 6.82 -3.40 -23.26
N ALA A 12 5.89 -2.72 -22.60
CA ALA A 12 5.99 -2.39 -21.19
C ALA A 12 6.06 -3.70 -20.39
N THR A 13 7.10 -3.88 -19.58
CA THR A 13 7.27 -5.09 -18.78
C THR A 13 6.21 -5.11 -17.68
N THR A 14 5.25 -6.02 -17.78
CA THR A 14 4.23 -6.21 -16.75
C THR A 14 4.87 -6.69 -15.45
N VAL A 15 4.70 -5.90 -14.38
CA VAL A 15 5.22 -6.23 -13.04
C VAL A 15 4.16 -6.84 -12.15
N LEU A 16 2.88 -6.48 -12.32
CA LEU A 16 1.75 -7.08 -11.62
C LEU A 16 0.73 -7.59 -12.64
N ASP A 17 0.24 -8.80 -12.41
CA ASP A 17 -0.86 -9.40 -13.16
C ASP A 17 -1.81 -10.08 -12.17
N ALA A 18 -2.97 -9.46 -11.96
CA ALA A 18 -4.13 -10.03 -11.32
C ALA A 18 -5.07 -10.55 -12.41
N SER A 19 -5.33 -11.86 -12.40
CA SER A 19 -6.18 -12.50 -13.41
C SER A 19 -7.37 -13.21 -12.74
N GLY A 20 -8.58 -12.80 -13.11
CA GLY A 20 -9.86 -13.35 -12.63
C GLY A 20 -10.04 -13.29 -11.12
N VAL A 21 -9.47 -12.29 -10.44
CA VAL A 21 -9.47 -12.21 -8.98
C VAL A 21 -10.89 -12.10 -8.47
N THR A 22 -11.29 -13.07 -7.65
CA THR A 22 -12.59 -13.10 -6.98
C THR A 22 -12.36 -13.23 -5.48
N MET A 23 -13.08 -12.45 -4.69
CA MET A 23 -13.02 -12.49 -3.23
C MET A 23 -14.44 -12.54 -2.68
N ARG A 24 -14.73 -13.61 -1.91
CA ARG A 24 -16.03 -13.82 -1.25
C ARG A 24 -15.86 -13.84 0.27
N PHE A 25 -16.80 -13.24 0.97
CA PHE A 25 -16.96 -13.28 2.43
C PHE A 25 -18.31 -13.89 2.74
N GLY A 26 -18.33 -15.11 3.28
CA GLY A 26 -19.59 -15.83 3.51
C GLY A 26 -20.40 -15.96 2.22
N GLY A 27 -21.61 -15.40 2.20
CA GLY A 27 -22.49 -15.37 1.02
C GLY A 27 -22.20 -14.23 0.03
N LEU A 28 -21.41 -13.23 0.42
CA LEU A 28 -21.20 -12.02 -0.35
C LEU A 28 -19.95 -12.11 -1.23
N THR A 29 -20.06 -11.64 -2.47
CA THR A 29 -18.93 -11.53 -3.40
C THR A 29 -18.49 -10.08 -3.49
N ALA A 30 -17.43 -9.71 -2.76
CA ALA A 30 -16.93 -8.35 -2.69
C ALA A 30 -16.09 -7.96 -3.93
N VAL A 31 -15.45 -8.93 -4.57
CA VAL A 31 -14.75 -8.77 -5.86
C VAL A 31 -15.10 -9.95 -6.73
N ARG A 32 -15.43 -9.72 -8.01
CA ARG A 32 -15.87 -10.74 -8.96
C ARG A 32 -15.09 -10.65 -10.26
N GLY A 33 -14.17 -11.59 -10.47
CA GLY A 33 -13.46 -11.76 -11.74
C GLY A 33 -12.67 -10.54 -12.21
N VAL A 34 -12.04 -9.79 -11.29
CA VAL A 34 -11.30 -8.57 -11.67
C VAL A 34 -9.92 -8.93 -12.24
N ASP A 35 -9.69 -8.51 -13.48
CA ASP A 35 -8.37 -8.51 -14.12
C ASP A 35 -7.71 -7.13 -13.98
N LEU A 36 -6.43 -7.07 -13.64
CA LEU A 36 -5.65 -5.82 -13.68
C LEU A 36 -4.18 -6.12 -13.94
N THR A 37 -3.57 -5.35 -14.83
CA THR A 37 -2.13 -5.38 -15.06
C THR A 37 -1.51 -4.04 -14.71
N VAL A 38 -0.29 -4.06 -14.19
CA VAL A 38 0.52 -2.84 -13.97
C VAL A 38 1.91 -3.08 -14.54
N ASN A 39 2.40 -2.14 -15.35
CA ASN A 39 3.71 -2.22 -15.96
C ASN A 39 4.76 -1.45 -15.15
N SER A 40 6.03 -1.79 -15.34
CA SER A 40 7.14 -1.09 -14.68
C SER A 40 7.13 0.40 -15.07
N GLY A 41 7.24 1.29 -14.08
CA GLY A 41 7.21 2.74 -14.31
C GLY A 41 5.87 3.26 -14.83
N GLU A 42 4.77 2.53 -14.62
CA GLU A 42 3.40 2.99 -14.90
C GLU A 42 2.72 3.41 -13.59
N ILE A 43 1.91 4.46 -13.67
CA ILE A 43 0.95 4.84 -12.61
C ILE A 43 -0.44 4.41 -13.04
N VAL A 44 -1.02 3.46 -12.31
CA VAL A 44 -2.39 2.99 -12.54
C VAL A 44 -3.30 3.49 -11.42
N GLY A 45 -4.42 4.11 -11.79
CA GLY A 45 -5.47 4.53 -10.87
C GLY A 45 -6.56 3.48 -10.75
N LEU A 46 -7.00 3.18 -9.52
CA LEU A 46 -8.14 2.33 -9.24
C LEU A 46 -9.25 3.18 -8.60
N ILE A 47 -10.29 3.48 -9.38
CA ILE A 47 -11.44 4.28 -8.94
C ILE A 47 -12.69 3.41 -8.81
N GLY A 48 -13.74 3.98 -8.22
CA GLY A 48 -15.03 3.34 -8.01
C GLY A 48 -15.77 3.99 -6.82
N PRO A 49 -17.11 3.91 -6.75
CA PRO A 49 -17.88 4.39 -5.60
C PRO A 49 -17.52 3.62 -4.31
N ASN A 50 -18.04 4.08 -3.17
CA ASN A 50 -17.91 3.35 -1.91
C ASN A 50 -18.56 1.97 -2.02
N GLY A 51 -17.95 0.95 -1.41
CA GLY A 51 -18.41 -0.43 -1.54
C GLY A 51 -18.12 -1.08 -2.91
N ALA A 52 -17.39 -0.43 -3.82
CA ALA A 52 -17.07 -1.01 -5.13
C ALA A 52 -16.07 -2.18 -5.11
N GLY A 53 -15.52 -2.55 -3.94
CA GLY A 53 -14.53 -3.64 -3.81
C GLY A 53 -13.06 -3.22 -3.99
N LYS A 54 -12.76 -1.92 -4.07
CA LYS A 54 -11.38 -1.40 -4.25
C LYS A 54 -10.41 -1.88 -3.16
N THR A 55 -10.77 -1.65 -1.89
CA THR A 55 -9.96 -2.02 -0.73
C THR A 55 -9.79 -3.53 -0.64
N THR A 56 -10.88 -4.29 -0.83
CA THR A 56 -10.84 -5.76 -0.89
C THR A 56 -9.90 -6.25 -1.98
N PHE A 57 -9.97 -5.68 -3.18
CA PHE A 57 -9.07 -6.03 -4.28
C PHE A 57 -7.60 -5.72 -3.93
N PHE A 58 -7.32 -4.54 -3.35
CA PHE A 58 -5.97 -4.19 -2.85
C PHE A 58 -5.46 -5.15 -1.76
N ASN A 59 -6.34 -5.62 -0.88
CA ASN A 59 -5.99 -6.63 0.14
C ASN A 59 -5.61 -7.97 -0.52
N CYS A 60 -6.21 -8.33 -1.65
CA CYS A 60 -5.77 -9.48 -2.46
C CYS A 60 -4.38 -9.24 -3.07
N LEU A 61 -4.12 -8.04 -3.61
CA LEU A 61 -2.83 -7.70 -4.22
C LEU A 61 -1.67 -7.68 -3.21
N THR A 62 -1.97 -7.49 -1.93
CA THR A 62 -0.97 -7.47 -0.85
C THR A 62 -0.84 -8.78 -0.09
N GLY A 63 -1.61 -9.81 -0.47
CA GLY A 63 -1.64 -11.09 0.22
C GLY A 63 -2.21 -11.02 1.64
N LEU A 64 -2.91 -9.93 1.99
CA LEU A 64 -3.73 -9.84 3.21
C LEU A 64 -4.96 -10.75 3.07
N TYR A 65 -5.54 -10.79 1.88
CA TYR A 65 -6.55 -11.76 1.51
C TYR A 65 -6.03 -12.69 0.42
N ILE A 66 -6.42 -13.96 0.51
CA ILE A 66 -6.19 -14.95 -0.53
C ILE A 66 -7.45 -14.93 -1.40
N PRO A 67 -7.36 -14.62 -2.70
CA PRO A 67 -8.51 -14.71 -3.61
C PRO A 67 -9.17 -16.09 -3.49
N THR A 68 -10.50 -16.13 -3.45
CA THR A 68 -11.26 -17.39 -3.48
C THR A 68 -11.15 -18.05 -4.85
N GLU A 69 -11.04 -17.25 -5.92
CA GLU A 69 -10.80 -17.70 -7.29
C GLU A 69 -9.84 -16.72 -7.98
N GLY A 70 -9.19 -17.15 -9.06
CA GLY A 70 -8.18 -16.38 -9.77
C GLY A 70 -6.80 -16.41 -9.09
N LYS A 71 -5.90 -15.53 -9.54
CA LYS A 71 -4.55 -15.43 -8.98
C LYS A 71 -3.98 -14.03 -9.13
N VAL A 72 -3.04 -13.68 -8.26
CA VAL A 72 -2.21 -12.48 -8.38
C VAL A 72 -0.76 -12.91 -8.53
N SER A 73 -0.07 -12.35 -9.52
CA SER A 73 1.34 -12.60 -9.77
C SER A 73 2.14 -11.32 -9.86
N TYR A 74 3.38 -11.38 -9.40
CA TYR A 74 4.36 -10.30 -9.47
C TYR A 74 5.60 -10.79 -10.20
N LYS A 75 5.98 -10.09 -11.28
CA LYS A 75 7.09 -10.46 -12.18
C LYS A 75 7.03 -11.95 -12.59
N GLY A 76 5.83 -12.41 -12.95
CA GLY A 76 5.55 -13.79 -13.39
C GLY A 76 5.46 -14.84 -12.27
N THR A 77 5.65 -14.46 -11.01
CA THR A 77 5.56 -15.38 -9.86
C THR A 77 4.28 -15.13 -9.08
N VAL A 78 3.49 -16.18 -8.81
CA VAL A 78 2.26 -16.07 -7.99
C VAL A 78 2.62 -15.58 -6.59
N LEU A 79 1.87 -14.59 -6.10
CA LEU A 79 2.11 -14.00 -4.80
C LEU A 79 1.82 -15.00 -3.66
N PRO A 80 2.68 -15.05 -2.64
CA PRO A 80 2.45 -15.88 -1.46
C PRO A 80 1.31 -15.33 -0.60
N PRO A 81 0.59 -16.19 0.14
CA PRO A 81 -0.57 -15.79 0.97
C PRO A 81 -0.15 -15.17 2.31
N LYS A 82 0.88 -14.30 2.32
CA LYS A 82 1.37 -13.61 3.53
C LYS A 82 1.96 -12.24 3.18
N PRO A 83 1.51 -11.14 3.82
CA PRO A 83 1.95 -9.79 3.47
C PRO A 83 3.47 -9.57 3.55
N HIS A 84 4.14 -10.09 4.58
CA HIS A 84 5.60 -9.91 4.72
C HIS A 84 6.40 -10.59 3.60
N LEU A 85 5.87 -11.67 3.00
CA LEU A 85 6.50 -12.32 1.86
C LEU A 85 6.24 -11.54 0.57
N VAL A 86 5.07 -10.89 0.46
CA VAL A 86 4.74 -9.98 -0.65
C VAL A 86 5.64 -8.73 -0.64
N THR A 87 5.88 -8.15 0.54
CA THR A 87 6.87 -7.06 0.70
C THR A 87 8.27 -7.50 0.31
N LYS A 88 8.70 -8.69 0.74
CA LYS A 88 10.01 -9.24 0.35
C LYS A 88 10.12 -9.49 -1.15
N ALA A 89 9.02 -9.87 -1.82
CA ALA A 89 8.96 -10.03 -3.26
C ALA A 89 9.14 -8.70 -4.00
N GLY A 90 8.78 -7.57 -3.38
CA GLY A 90 9.02 -6.22 -3.89
C GLY A 90 7.76 -5.40 -4.09
N ILE A 91 6.67 -5.70 -3.37
CA ILE A 91 5.45 -4.88 -3.34
C ILE A 91 5.31 -4.21 -1.98
N ALA A 92 5.31 -2.89 -1.94
CA ALA A 92 5.04 -2.14 -0.71
C ALA A 92 3.65 -1.51 -0.77
N ARG A 93 3.01 -1.33 0.39
CA ARG A 93 1.70 -0.68 0.52
C ARG A 93 1.71 0.34 1.64
N THR A 94 1.13 1.51 1.39
CA THR A 94 0.71 2.46 2.43
C THR A 94 -0.72 2.18 2.87
N PHE A 95 -1.11 2.67 4.05
CA PHE A 95 -2.46 2.45 4.58
C PHE A 95 -3.24 3.75 4.59
N GLN A 96 -4.56 3.64 4.40
CA GLN A 96 -5.48 4.78 4.42
C GLN A 96 -5.27 5.66 5.66
N ASN A 97 -5.26 5.04 6.85
CA ASN A 97 -4.82 5.68 8.08
C ASN A 97 -3.29 5.61 8.20
N ILE A 98 -2.66 6.75 8.47
CA ILE A 98 -1.20 6.82 8.66
C ILE A 98 -0.79 5.88 9.81
N ARG A 99 0.08 4.92 9.52
CA ARG A 99 0.56 3.95 10.52
C ARG A 99 2.01 4.17 10.92
N LEU A 100 2.37 5.38 11.31
CA LEU A 100 3.73 5.68 11.77
C LEU A 100 3.96 5.24 13.22
N PHE A 101 5.20 4.85 13.52
CA PHE A 101 5.64 4.66 14.89
C PHE A 101 5.81 6.03 15.54
N SER A 102 4.74 6.50 16.18
CA SER A 102 4.59 7.88 16.68
C SER A 102 5.66 8.30 17.70
N ASN A 103 6.20 7.35 18.45
CA ASN A 103 7.23 7.58 19.47
C ASN A 103 8.66 7.31 18.96
N MET A 104 8.82 7.01 17.67
CA MET A 104 10.11 6.92 17.00
C MET A 104 10.40 8.21 16.22
N THR A 105 11.67 8.46 15.96
CA THR A 105 12.09 9.56 15.10
C THR A 105 11.69 9.33 13.64
N VAL A 106 11.76 10.39 12.84
CA VAL A 106 11.56 10.32 11.37
C VAL A 106 12.52 9.31 10.75
N LEU A 107 13.80 9.35 11.12
CA LEU A 107 14.81 8.41 10.62
C LEU A 107 14.53 6.98 11.06
N GLU A 108 14.18 6.76 12.33
CA GLU A 108 13.84 5.44 12.85
C GLU A 108 12.65 4.82 12.10
N ASN A 109 11.64 5.62 11.76
CA ASN A 109 10.50 5.14 10.99
C ASN A 109 10.91 4.61 9.61
N VAL A 110 11.83 5.27 8.91
CA VAL A 110 12.34 4.80 7.60
C VAL A 110 13.21 3.56 7.76
N LEU A 111 14.06 3.52 8.80
CA LEU A 111 14.91 2.37 9.11
C LEU A 111 14.11 1.09 9.36
N VAL A 112 12.91 1.17 9.96
CA VAL A 112 12.04 -0.01 10.13
C VAL A 112 11.69 -0.65 8.78
N GLY A 113 11.49 0.13 7.72
CA GLY A 113 11.21 -0.39 6.37
C GLY A 113 12.36 -1.19 5.77
N ARG A 114 13.62 -0.87 6.16
CA ARG A 114 14.84 -1.58 5.73
C ARG A 114 14.96 -2.98 6.31
N HIS A 115 14.26 -3.29 7.40
CA HIS A 115 14.40 -4.57 8.12
C HIS A 115 14.16 -5.80 7.22
N THR A 116 13.28 -5.67 6.22
CA THR A 116 13.02 -6.75 5.24
C THR A 116 14.19 -7.03 4.29
N ARG A 117 15.15 -6.10 4.17
CA ARG A 117 16.33 -6.16 3.28
C ARG A 117 17.65 -6.44 4.03
N THR A 118 17.70 -6.26 5.34
CA THR A 118 18.86 -6.62 6.16
C THR A 118 18.95 -8.14 6.34
N LYS A 119 20.02 -8.76 5.85
CA LYS A 119 20.27 -10.22 5.90
C LYS A 119 20.89 -10.69 7.22
N GLU A 120 20.51 -10.08 8.33
CA GLU A 120 21.16 -10.34 9.60
C GLU A 120 20.34 -11.34 10.40
N GLY A 121 20.86 -12.56 10.47
CA GLY A 121 20.29 -13.56 11.37
C GLY A 121 20.39 -13.08 12.82
N LEU A 122 19.50 -13.57 13.66
CA LEU A 122 19.47 -13.29 15.11
C LEU A 122 20.87 -13.40 15.76
N TRP A 123 21.70 -14.32 15.26
CA TRP A 123 23.07 -14.58 15.70
C TRP A 123 24.09 -13.48 15.34
N SER A 124 23.98 -12.84 14.17
CA SER A 124 24.90 -11.76 13.79
C SER A 124 24.61 -10.46 14.55
N ALA A 125 23.33 -10.21 14.85
CA ALA A 125 22.89 -9.12 15.72
C ALA A 125 23.32 -9.33 17.18
N LEU A 126 23.24 -10.57 17.68
CA LEU A 126 23.66 -10.90 19.05
C LEU A 126 25.18 -10.80 19.25
N LEU A 127 25.97 -11.17 18.23
CA LEU A 127 27.44 -11.18 18.30
C LEU A 127 28.10 -9.85 17.85
N ARG A 128 27.32 -8.84 17.42
CA ARG A 128 27.80 -7.52 16.95
C ARG A 128 29.05 -7.61 16.06
N LEU A 129 29.03 -8.55 15.11
CA LEU A 129 30.15 -8.77 14.19
C LEU A 129 30.39 -7.53 13.31
N PRO A 130 31.58 -7.28 12.76
CA PRO A 130 31.86 -6.10 11.92
C PRO A 130 30.92 -5.92 10.71
N GLY A 131 30.32 -7.01 10.22
CA GLY A 131 29.29 -6.96 9.17
C GLY A 131 27.99 -6.27 9.61
N TYR A 132 27.66 -6.34 10.91
CA TYR A 132 26.51 -5.67 11.54
C TYR A 132 26.60 -4.15 11.41
N HIS A 133 27.72 -3.58 11.85
CA HIS A 133 27.95 -2.14 11.78
C HIS A 133 27.93 -1.62 10.34
N LYS A 134 28.52 -2.36 9.39
CA LYS A 134 28.49 -1.97 7.98
C LYS A 134 27.08 -1.99 7.39
N ALA A 135 26.24 -2.95 7.76
CA ALA A 135 24.86 -3.01 7.29
C ALA A 135 23.97 -1.95 7.95
N GLU A 136 24.25 -1.62 9.21
CA GLU A 136 23.60 -0.52 9.94
C GLU A 136 23.92 0.82 9.29
N ASP A 137 25.19 1.10 9.01
CA ASP A 137 25.65 2.31 8.32
C ASP A 137 25.01 2.44 6.93
N ALA A 138 25.03 1.37 6.13
CA ALA A 138 24.40 1.37 4.81
C ALA A 138 22.87 1.55 4.88
N SER A 139 22.22 1.02 5.92
CA SER A 139 20.78 1.22 6.12
C SER A 139 20.47 2.66 6.53
N ARG A 140 21.32 3.27 7.36
CA ARG A 140 21.20 4.67 7.76
C ARG A 140 21.43 5.60 6.58
N GLU A 141 22.46 5.37 5.78
CA GLU A 141 22.75 6.14 4.56
C GLU A 141 21.55 6.09 3.61
N ARG A 142 21.07 4.89 3.29
CA ARG A 142 19.90 4.72 2.42
C ARG A 142 18.64 5.36 2.99
N ALA A 143 18.43 5.30 4.30
CA ALA A 143 17.29 5.94 4.94
C ALA A 143 17.38 7.48 4.83
N MET A 144 18.58 8.06 4.99
CA MET A 144 18.80 9.49 4.82
C MET A 144 18.59 9.94 3.37
N GLU A 145 19.05 9.17 2.37
CA GLU A 145 18.75 9.44 0.96
C GLU A 145 17.23 9.48 0.69
N LEU A 146 16.48 8.55 1.29
CA LEU A 146 15.02 8.53 1.16
C LEU A 146 14.37 9.73 1.84
N LEU A 147 14.89 10.14 3.01
CA LEU A 147 14.43 11.36 3.68
C LEU A 147 14.73 12.62 2.86
N GLU A 148 15.89 12.71 2.24
CA GLU A 148 16.23 13.80 1.33
C GLU A 148 15.31 13.81 0.10
N PHE A 149 15.06 12.63 -0.48
CA PHE A 149 14.15 12.47 -1.62
C PHE A 149 12.72 12.95 -1.33
N ILE A 150 12.22 12.77 -0.11
CA ILE A 150 10.89 13.28 0.30
C ILE A 150 10.94 14.68 0.97
N GLY A 151 12.13 15.28 1.08
CA GLY A 151 12.35 16.60 1.69
C GLY A 151 12.15 16.66 3.21
N LEU A 152 12.48 15.59 3.95
CA LEU A 152 12.39 15.49 5.42
C LEU A 152 13.74 15.26 6.12
N GLN A 153 14.87 15.36 5.43
CA GLN A 153 16.21 15.14 5.99
C GLN A 153 16.51 16.03 7.21
N ASP A 154 16.07 17.29 7.19
CA ASP A 154 16.30 18.24 8.30
C ASP A 154 15.48 17.90 9.56
N LYS A 155 14.52 16.98 9.45
CA LYS A 155 13.66 16.51 10.53
C LYS A 155 13.99 15.10 10.98
N ALA A 156 15.12 14.52 10.53
CA ALA A 156 15.50 13.13 10.79
C ALA A 156 15.37 12.72 12.27
N ASP A 157 15.78 13.60 13.19
CA ASP A 157 15.77 13.34 14.64
C ASP A 157 14.48 13.80 15.35
N HIS A 158 13.52 14.38 14.62
CA HIS A 158 12.23 14.78 15.19
C HIS A 158 11.36 13.54 15.41
N LEU A 159 10.52 13.55 16.45
CA LEU A 159 9.50 12.53 16.65
C LEU A 159 8.43 12.59 15.54
N ALA A 160 8.06 11.44 14.98
CA ALA A 160 7.11 11.34 13.88
C ALA A 160 5.74 11.97 14.21
N ARG A 161 5.27 11.84 15.47
CA ARG A 161 4.00 12.43 15.93
C ARG A 161 3.95 13.96 15.89
N ASN A 162 5.12 14.62 15.86
CA ASN A 162 5.22 16.08 15.86
C ASN A 162 5.24 16.65 14.43
N LEU A 163 5.26 15.80 13.41
CA LEU A 163 5.20 16.24 12.01
C LEU A 163 3.79 16.74 11.65
N PRO A 164 3.67 17.76 10.80
CA PRO A 164 2.42 18.08 10.11
C PRO A 164 1.88 16.87 9.33
N TYR A 165 0.56 16.85 9.08
CA TYR A 165 -0.10 15.71 8.44
C TYR A 165 0.49 15.34 7.07
N GLY A 166 0.72 16.32 6.19
CA GLY A 166 1.37 16.08 4.89
C GLY A 166 2.77 15.46 5.01
N ASP A 167 3.57 15.92 5.99
CA ASP A 167 4.89 15.35 6.26
C ASP A 167 4.81 13.92 6.83
N GLN A 168 3.82 13.62 7.67
CA GLN A 168 3.58 12.26 8.14
C GLN A 168 3.26 11.31 6.97
N ARG A 169 2.48 11.76 5.99
CA ARG A 169 2.19 10.95 4.79
C ARG A 169 3.43 10.72 3.95
N LYS A 170 4.24 11.75 3.69
CA LYS A 170 5.52 11.60 2.99
C LYS A 170 6.45 10.62 3.72
N LEU A 171 6.52 10.69 5.04
CA LEU A 171 7.30 9.76 5.85
C LEU A 171 6.81 8.31 5.72
N GLU A 172 5.50 8.09 5.67
CA GLU A 172 4.93 6.76 5.43
C GLU A 172 5.35 6.20 4.06
N ILE A 173 5.36 7.05 3.02
CA ILE A 173 5.85 6.70 1.68
C ILE A 173 7.35 6.37 1.73
N ALA A 174 8.20 7.18 2.37
CA ALA A 174 9.63 6.89 2.51
C ALA A 174 9.89 5.56 3.23
N ARG A 175 9.12 5.25 4.29
CA ARG A 175 9.20 3.96 4.97
C ARG A 175 8.83 2.80 4.06
N ALA A 176 7.81 2.96 3.21
CA ALA A 176 7.44 1.95 2.23
C ALA A 176 8.56 1.76 1.17
N LEU A 177 9.11 2.85 0.66
CA LEU A 177 10.23 2.86 -0.30
C LEU A 177 11.51 2.25 0.28
N ALA A 178 11.73 2.32 1.59
CA ALA A 178 12.88 1.70 2.24
C ALA A 178 12.95 0.17 2.04
N SER A 179 11.82 -0.48 1.77
CA SER A 179 11.80 -1.91 1.41
C SER A 179 12.31 -2.21 -0.03
N ASP A 180 12.77 -1.20 -0.77
CA ASP A 180 13.16 -1.25 -2.17
C ASP A 180 12.10 -1.97 -3.04
N PRO A 181 10.86 -1.44 -3.11
CA PRO A 181 9.80 -2.03 -3.91
C PRO A 181 9.99 -1.75 -5.41
N GLY A 182 9.51 -2.67 -6.25
CA GLY A 182 9.30 -2.39 -7.68
C GLY A 182 7.85 -2.01 -8.00
N LEU A 183 6.93 -2.18 -7.04
CA LEU A 183 5.55 -1.73 -7.10
C LEU A 183 5.14 -1.13 -5.74
N LEU A 184 4.59 0.07 -5.77
CA LEU A 184 4.07 0.79 -4.61
C LEU A 184 2.54 0.94 -4.71
N LEU A 185 1.82 0.46 -3.69
CA LEU A 185 0.38 0.61 -3.57
C LEU A 185 0.08 1.78 -2.63
N LEU A 186 -0.65 2.78 -3.14
CA LEU A 186 -1.05 3.96 -2.39
C LEU A 186 -2.56 3.94 -2.17
N ASP A 187 -2.97 3.97 -0.90
CA ASP A 187 -4.37 3.89 -0.49
C ASP A 187 -4.80 5.26 0.08
N GLU A 188 -5.51 6.04 -0.74
CA GLU A 188 -5.94 7.42 -0.47
C GLU A 188 -4.80 8.34 0.03
N PRO A 189 -3.69 8.48 -0.73
CA PRO A 189 -2.53 9.26 -0.32
C PRO A 189 -2.81 10.74 -0.05
N THR A 190 -3.89 11.31 -0.58
CA THR A 190 -4.22 12.74 -0.49
C THR A 190 -5.37 13.06 0.45
N ALA A 191 -5.98 12.06 1.07
CA ALA A 191 -7.09 12.25 1.99
C ALA A 191 -6.72 13.22 3.13
N GLY A 192 -7.54 14.26 3.34
CA GLY A 192 -7.33 15.25 4.40
C GLY A 192 -6.26 16.32 4.11
N MET A 193 -5.69 16.35 2.90
CA MET A 193 -4.70 17.35 2.50
C MET A 193 -5.33 18.60 1.89
N ASN A 194 -4.63 19.72 2.01
CA ASN A 194 -4.97 20.92 1.23
C ASN A 194 -4.42 20.83 -0.22
N PRO A 195 -4.89 21.68 -1.16
CA PRO A 195 -4.48 21.59 -2.57
C PRO A 195 -2.98 21.73 -2.83
N GLN A 196 -2.24 22.45 -1.97
CA GLN A 196 -0.79 22.58 -2.11
C GLN A 196 -0.09 21.28 -1.69
N GLU A 197 -0.52 20.66 -0.59
CA GLU A 197 -0.02 19.36 -0.13
C GLU A 197 -0.34 18.23 -1.13
N THR A 198 -1.54 18.26 -1.74
CA THR A 198 -1.93 17.33 -2.81
C THR A 198 -0.95 17.40 -3.99
N ARG A 199 -0.60 18.61 -4.45
CA ARG A 199 0.36 18.81 -5.55
C ARG A 199 1.76 18.31 -5.21
N VAL A 200 2.24 18.59 -4.01
CA VAL A 200 3.55 18.09 -3.54
C VAL A 200 3.56 16.56 -3.51
N THR A 201 2.45 15.94 -3.12
CA THR A 201 2.30 14.47 -3.13
C THR A 201 2.26 13.92 -4.55
N GLU A 202 1.57 14.60 -5.47
CA GLU A 202 1.54 14.27 -6.90
C GLU A 202 2.96 14.29 -7.51
N GLU A 203 3.71 15.36 -7.28
CA GLU A 203 5.11 15.50 -7.72
C GLU A 203 6.00 14.39 -7.15
N LEU A 204 5.82 14.04 -5.88
CA LEU A 204 6.55 12.93 -5.27
C LEU A 204 6.23 11.59 -5.95
N ILE A 205 4.96 11.34 -6.30
CA ILE A 205 4.57 10.09 -6.98
C ILE A 205 5.17 10.03 -8.39
N PHE A 206 5.18 11.14 -9.14
CA PHE A 206 5.90 11.21 -10.41
C PHE A 206 7.39 10.93 -10.25
N ALA A 207 8.04 11.52 -9.25
CA ALA A 207 9.45 11.26 -8.97
C ALA A 207 9.72 9.78 -8.62
N ILE A 208 8.80 9.11 -7.92
CA ILE A 208 8.88 7.66 -7.64
C ILE A 208 8.76 6.86 -8.94
N ARG A 209 7.79 7.20 -9.80
CA ARG A 209 7.62 6.58 -11.13
C ARG A 209 8.89 6.72 -11.96
N ASP A 210 9.49 7.90 -11.97
CA ASP A 210 10.71 8.21 -12.75
C ASP A 210 11.94 7.39 -12.30
N GLN A 211 11.93 6.84 -11.07
CA GLN A 211 12.92 5.85 -10.62
C GLN A 211 12.66 4.42 -11.17
N GLY A 212 11.63 4.25 -12.00
CA GLY A 212 11.22 2.97 -12.59
C GLY A 212 10.26 2.15 -11.73
N ILE A 213 9.82 2.68 -10.59
CA ILE A 213 8.88 2.02 -9.68
C ILE A 213 7.47 2.15 -10.25
N ALA A 214 6.74 1.04 -10.33
CA ALA A 214 5.33 1.07 -10.69
C ALA A 214 4.49 1.58 -9.50
N VAL A 215 3.41 2.29 -9.77
CA VAL A 215 2.50 2.81 -8.74
C VAL A 215 1.08 2.38 -9.05
N LEU A 216 0.38 1.83 -8.05
CA LEU A 216 -1.05 1.58 -8.11
C LEU A 216 -1.72 2.41 -7.01
N VAL A 217 -2.62 3.31 -7.37
CA VAL A 217 -3.24 4.26 -6.43
C VAL A 217 -4.75 4.09 -6.37
N ILE A 218 -5.31 4.01 -5.17
CA ILE A 218 -6.73 4.22 -4.91
C ILE A 218 -6.91 5.66 -4.45
N GLU A 219 -7.82 6.37 -5.09
CA GLU A 219 -8.27 7.68 -4.65
C GLU A 219 -9.74 7.91 -5.01
N HIS A 220 -10.36 8.86 -4.30
CA HIS A 220 -11.70 9.34 -4.61
C HIS A 220 -11.71 10.75 -5.24
N ASP A 221 -10.62 11.53 -5.15
CA ASP A 221 -10.49 12.76 -5.94
C ASP A 221 -10.14 12.43 -7.40
N MET A 222 -11.16 12.56 -8.26
CA MET A 222 -11.05 12.32 -9.70
C MET A 222 -10.03 13.21 -10.39
N ARG A 223 -9.90 14.47 -9.97
CA ARG A 223 -8.93 15.39 -10.60
C ARG A 223 -7.52 14.93 -10.31
N PHE A 224 -7.26 14.47 -9.10
CA PHE A 224 -5.96 13.91 -8.75
C PHE A 224 -5.66 12.66 -9.58
N ILE A 225 -6.59 11.69 -9.64
CA ILE A 225 -6.41 10.48 -10.46
C ILE A 225 -6.16 10.82 -11.93
N PHE A 226 -6.96 11.69 -12.52
CA PHE A 226 -6.86 11.96 -13.96
C PHE A 226 -5.64 12.79 -14.34
N ASN A 227 -5.08 13.58 -13.42
CA ASN A 227 -3.82 14.29 -13.65
C ASN A 227 -2.60 13.39 -13.43
N LEU A 228 -2.70 12.42 -12.51
CA LEU A 228 -1.57 11.61 -12.06
C LEU A 228 -1.37 10.32 -12.88
N CYS A 229 -2.44 9.63 -13.26
CA CYS A 229 -2.37 8.26 -13.76
C CYS A 229 -2.18 8.16 -15.28
N ASP A 230 -1.36 7.20 -15.72
CA ASP A 230 -1.22 6.82 -17.13
C ASP A 230 -2.46 6.05 -17.62
N ARG A 231 -3.03 5.21 -16.74
CA ARG A 231 -4.20 4.38 -16.98
C ARG A 231 -5.08 4.33 -15.74
N VAL A 232 -6.39 4.25 -15.95
CA VAL A 232 -7.38 4.20 -14.87
C VAL A 232 -8.28 2.99 -15.08
N ALA A 233 -8.54 2.25 -14.01
CA ALA A 233 -9.55 1.20 -13.95
C ALA A 233 -10.66 1.64 -12.99
N CYS A 234 -11.92 1.52 -13.43
CA CYS A 234 -13.09 1.80 -12.60
C CYS A 234 -13.74 0.49 -12.16
N LEU A 235 -13.89 0.31 -10.85
CA LEU A 235 -14.63 -0.79 -10.24
C LEU A 235 -16.01 -0.30 -9.82
N VAL A 236 -17.02 -1.15 -10.04
CA VAL A 236 -18.39 -0.95 -9.56
C VAL A 236 -18.90 -2.29 -9.08
N GLN A 237 -19.40 -2.35 -7.84
CA GLN A 237 -20.00 -3.56 -7.24
C GLN A 237 -19.07 -4.81 -7.32
N GLY A 238 -17.77 -4.60 -7.12
CA GLY A 238 -16.78 -5.68 -7.14
C GLY A 238 -16.33 -6.11 -8.54
N GLU A 239 -16.84 -5.51 -9.61
CA GLU A 239 -16.49 -5.83 -11.00
C GLU A 239 -15.76 -4.67 -11.66
N LYS A 240 -14.87 -4.97 -12.61
CA LYS A 240 -14.20 -3.94 -13.42
C LYS A 240 -15.14 -3.46 -14.53
N LEU A 241 -15.59 -2.23 -14.42
CA LEU A 241 -16.53 -1.60 -15.35
C LEU A 241 -15.85 -1.19 -16.66
N VAL A 242 -14.73 -0.47 -16.53
CA VAL A 242 -13.94 0.05 -17.65
C VAL A 242 -12.49 0.25 -17.24
N GLU A 243 -11.59 0.17 -18.21
CA GLU A 243 -10.17 0.46 -18.06
C GLU A 243 -9.67 1.18 -19.32
N GLY A 244 -8.89 2.24 -19.17
CA GLY A 244 -8.41 3.04 -20.29
C GLY A 244 -7.57 4.24 -19.85
N THR A 245 -7.33 5.18 -20.77
CA THR A 245 -6.69 6.45 -20.39
C THR A 245 -7.60 7.26 -19.47
N PRO A 246 -7.06 8.21 -18.69
CA PRO A 246 -7.88 9.13 -17.90
C PRO A 246 -9.04 9.77 -18.69
N GLY A 247 -8.78 10.19 -19.93
CA GLY A 247 -9.79 10.80 -20.79
C GLY A 247 -10.90 9.84 -21.21
N ASP A 248 -10.55 8.59 -21.56
CA ASP A 248 -11.53 7.57 -21.94
C ASP A 248 -12.45 7.22 -20.77
N VAL A 249 -11.87 7.03 -19.57
CA VAL A 249 -12.63 6.67 -18.36
C VAL A 249 -13.49 7.84 -17.87
N GLN A 250 -12.99 9.08 -17.96
CA GLN A 250 -13.74 10.28 -17.60
C GLN A 250 -14.96 10.50 -18.52
N ALA A 251 -14.85 10.15 -19.81
CA ALA A 251 -15.92 10.32 -20.79
C ALA A 251 -16.93 9.15 -20.79
N ASP A 252 -16.66 8.04 -20.09
CA ASP A 252 -17.55 6.88 -20.05
C ASP A 252 -18.82 7.18 -19.26
N GLU A 253 -19.97 7.17 -19.94
CA GLU A 253 -21.28 7.45 -19.34
C GLU A 253 -21.62 6.52 -18.16
N ARG A 254 -21.12 5.27 -18.18
CA ARG A 254 -21.36 4.28 -17.12
C ARG A 254 -20.59 4.66 -15.85
N VAL A 255 -19.40 5.23 -15.99
CA VAL A 255 -18.61 5.76 -14.87
C VAL A 255 -19.34 6.95 -14.26
N VAL A 256 -19.79 7.90 -15.08
CA VAL A 256 -20.57 9.05 -14.62
C VAL A 256 -21.85 8.61 -13.88
N ALA A 257 -22.59 7.66 -14.45
CA ALA A 257 -23.79 7.09 -13.85
C ALA A 257 -23.52 6.44 -12.48
N ALA A 258 -22.44 5.65 -12.37
CA ALA A 258 -22.04 5.00 -11.12
C ALA A 258 -21.72 6.01 -9.99
N TYR A 259 -21.14 7.16 -10.34
CA TYR A 259 -20.82 8.23 -9.38
C TYR A 259 -22.01 9.14 -9.02
N LEU A 260 -23.03 9.23 -9.88
CA LEU A 260 -24.26 9.99 -9.63
C LEU A 260 -25.34 9.19 -8.89
N GLY A 261 -25.08 7.92 -8.57
CA GLY A 261 -25.99 7.09 -7.77
C GLY A 261 -27.23 6.60 -8.53
N THR A 262 -27.20 6.55 -9.86
CA THR A 262 -28.24 5.86 -10.61
C THR A 262 -28.18 4.36 -10.28
N PRO A 263 -29.30 3.71 -9.91
CA PRO A 263 -29.29 2.31 -9.51
C PRO A 263 -28.73 1.41 -10.62
N PHE A 264 -27.67 0.66 -10.30
CA PHE A 264 -27.27 -0.51 -11.07
C PHE A 264 -28.08 -1.71 -10.57
N GLU A 265 -28.63 -2.49 -11.50
CA GLU A 265 -29.37 -3.72 -11.20
C GLU A 265 -28.42 -4.72 -10.52
N GLY A 266 -28.73 -5.16 -9.29
CA GLY A 266 -27.88 -6.09 -8.52
C GLY A 266 -26.95 -5.46 -7.47
N ALA A 267 -27.18 -4.21 -7.06
CA ALA A 267 -26.40 -3.57 -5.99
C ALA A 267 -26.45 -4.35 -4.66
N PRO A 268 -25.30 -4.57 -3.98
CA PRO A 268 -25.28 -5.20 -2.67
C PRO A 268 -26.05 -4.35 -1.64
N GLY A 269 -26.76 -5.02 -0.74
CA GLY A 269 -27.55 -4.39 0.32
C GLY A 269 -26.67 -3.71 1.38
N ALA A 270 -27.25 -2.80 2.17
CA ALA A 270 -26.52 -2.10 3.23
C ALA A 270 -25.91 -3.05 4.29
N GLU A 271 -26.56 -4.17 4.58
CA GLU A 271 -26.04 -5.21 5.49
C GLU A 271 -24.81 -5.91 4.91
N GLU A 272 -24.80 -6.15 3.59
CA GLU A 272 -23.68 -6.79 2.89
C GLU A 272 -22.46 -5.87 2.84
N VAL A 273 -22.66 -4.58 2.58
CA VAL A 273 -21.57 -3.58 2.63
C VAL A 273 -20.96 -3.51 4.03
N ALA A 274 -21.79 -3.52 5.08
CA ALA A 274 -21.33 -3.51 6.45
C ALA A 274 -20.53 -4.77 6.83
N GLU A 275 -20.85 -5.94 6.27
CA GLU A 275 -20.10 -7.18 6.47
C GLU A 275 -18.67 -7.08 5.89
N VAL A 276 -18.52 -6.52 4.68
CA VAL A 276 -17.20 -6.27 4.07
C VAL A 276 -16.41 -5.26 4.89
N GLU A 277 -17.02 -4.13 5.25
CA GLU A 277 -16.36 -3.10 6.04
C GLU A 277 -15.90 -3.65 7.41
N ALA A 278 -16.70 -4.49 8.05
CA ALA A 278 -16.32 -5.17 9.27
C ALA A 278 -15.13 -6.12 9.05
N ALA A 279 -15.13 -6.91 7.97
CA ALA A 279 -14.01 -7.79 7.63
C ALA A 279 -12.71 -7.03 7.33
N GLU A 280 -12.82 -5.88 6.66
CA GLU A 280 -11.70 -4.99 6.33
C GLU A 280 -11.12 -4.31 7.58
N ALA A 281 -11.97 -3.87 8.51
CA ALA A 281 -11.54 -3.29 9.78
C ALA A 281 -10.71 -4.26 10.64
N HIS A 282 -11.06 -5.55 10.65
CA HIS A 282 -10.34 -6.59 11.39
C HIS A 282 -8.99 -6.96 10.75
N ALA A 283 -8.88 -6.93 9.42
CA ALA A 283 -7.60 -7.15 8.74
C ALA A 283 -6.59 -6.03 9.03
N GLY A 284 -7.08 -4.82 9.33
CA GLY A 284 -6.25 -3.70 9.73
C GLY A 284 -5.53 -3.87 11.08
N THR A 285 -6.07 -4.61 12.05
CA THR A 285 -5.53 -4.65 13.43
C THR A 285 -4.51 -5.77 13.69
N THR A 286 -4.47 -6.81 12.86
CA THR A 286 -3.63 -8.01 13.05
C THR A 286 -2.15 -7.85 12.70
N GLY A 287 -1.72 -6.69 12.20
CA GLY A 287 -0.30 -6.35 11.96
C GLY A 287 0.51 -6.00 13.22
N THR A 288 -0.12 -6.00 14.39
CA THR A 288 0.50 -5.56 15.65
C THR A 288 1.04 -6.76 16.43
N THR A 289 2.20 -7.29 16.05
CA THR A 289 2.96 -8.15 16.97
C THR A 289 3.80 -7.25 17.87
N THR A 290 3.20 -6.81 18.98
CA THR A 290 3.96 -6.28 20.12
C THR A 290 4.87 -7.39 20.65
N PRO A 291 6.18 -7.18 20.88
CA PRO A 291 6.99 -8.18 21.55
C PRO A 291 6.44 -8.33 22.97
N ALA A 292 5.98 -9.54 23.29
CA ALA A 292 5.58 -9.89 24.64
C ALA A 292 6.78 -9.66 25.57
N LYS A 293 6.54 -8.91 26.64
CA LYS A 293 7.51 -8.67 27.70
C LYS A 293 7.62 -9.99 28.48
N ASP A 294 8.71 -10.71 28.25
CA ASP A 294 9.09 -11.90 29.01
C ASP A 294 9.30 -11.48 30.47
N THR A 295 8.33 -11.77 31.33
CA THR A 295 8.50 -11.66 32.79
C THR A 295 9.08 -12.98 33.28
N THR A 296 10.38 -12.97 33.55
CA THR A 296 11.08 -13.98 34.34
C THR A 296 10.40 -14.17 35.71
N PRO A 297 10.22 -15.42 36.19
CA PRO A 297 9.74 -15.67 37.53
C PRO A 297 10.89 -15.55 38.51
N ASP A 298 10.83 -14.60 39.43
CA ASP A 298 11.76 -14.55 40.56
C ASP A 298 11.21 -15.43 41.69
N THR A 299 11.94 -16.48 41.98
CA THR A 299 11.74 -17.36 43.13
C THR A 299 12.41 -16.75 44.35
N THR A 300 11.68 -16.52 45.43
CA THR A 300 12.23 -16.71 46.79
C THR A 300 11.12 -16.89 47.81
N SER A 301 11.24 -18.02 48.51
CA SER A 301 10.57 -18.45 49.73
C SER A 301 10.75 -17.48 50.89
N THR A 302 9.75 -17.34 51.78
CA THR A 302 9.76 -17.96 53.13
C THR A 302 8.46 -17.66 53.89
N ASP A 303 8.11 -18.62 54.72
CA ASP A 303 6.97 -18.75 55.61
C ASP A 303 6.82 -17.61 56.64
N GLU A 304 5.61 -17.40 57.16
CA GLU A 304 5.28 -17.57 58.60
C GLU A 304 3.87 -17.02 58.94
N GLU A 305 3.13 -17.89 59.64
CA GLU A 305 2.10 -17.69 60.66
C GLU A 305 1.45 -16.30 60.92
N GLY A 306 0.12 -16.33 61.17
CA GLY A 306 -0.43 -15.57 62.30
C GLY A 306 -1.73 -14.79 62.06
N THR A 307 -2.85 -15.48 62.28
CA THR A 307 -4.02 -15.03 63.07
C THR A 307 -4.30 -13.51 63.21
N ARG A 308 -5.28 -12.97 62.48
CA ARG A 308 -6.59 -12.46 62.97
C ARG A 308 -7.32 -11.68 61.88
#